data_AF-A0A523SHN3-F1
#
_entry.id   AF-A0A523SHN3-F1
#
_cell.length_a   1.000
_cell.length_b   1.000
_cell.length_c   1.000
_cell.angle_alpha   90.00
_cell.angle_beta   90.00
_cell.angle_gamma   90.00
#
_symmetry.space_group_name_H-M   'P 1'
#
loop_
_entity.id
_entity.type
_entity.pdbx_description
1 polymer ?
#
loop_
_entity_poly.entity_id
_entity_poly.type
_entity_poly.pdbx_seq_one_letter_code
_entity_poly.pdbx_strand_id
1 'polypeptide(L)'
;KDTKRNGVPLAQDPLIRHKLAELAIEIQVCRMLAYRTAWVQATGQDVTSVGAMIKLFGSEMMQRVSNTGLQILGLHGQLEPGSKLPRLGGLVERDYLWNVSITIAGGTSEIQRIIISTMGLGLPRM
;
A
#
# COMPACT_ATOMS: atom_id res chain seq x y z
N LYS A 1 -9.63 -17.87 1.90
CA LYS A 1 -9.57 -19.15 2.64
C LYS A 1 -9.79 -20.34 1.72
N ASP A 2 -10.56 -20.15 0.64
CA ASP A 2 -10.95 -21.20 -0.31
C ASP A 2 -9.98 -21.37 -1.49
N THR A 3 -9.09 -20.39 -1.70
CA THR A 3 -8.04 -20.45 -2.74
C THR A 3 -7.00 -21.50 -2.37
N LYS A 4 -6.78 -22.47 -3.28
CA LYS A 4 -5.82 -23.58 -3.12
C LYS A 4 -4.69 -23.48 -4.16
N ARG A 5 -3.50 -23.94 -3.79
CA ARG A 5 -2.35 -24.19 -4.69
C ARG A 5 -1.88 -25.62 -4.45
N ASN A 6 -1.76 -26.41 -5.51
CA ASN A 6 -1.40 -27.84 -5.44
C ASN A 6 -2.29 -28.65 -4.46
N GLY A 7 -3.59 -28.34 -4.41
CA GLY A 7 -4.55 -29.00 -3.51
C GLY A 7 -4.53 -28.51 -2.05
N VAL A 8 -3.53 -27.73 -1.64
CA VAL A 8 -3.40 -27.18 -0.28
C VAL A 8 -3.99 -25.77 -0.23
N PRO A 9 -4.81 -25.43 0.76
CA PRO A 9 -5.27 -24.05 0.94
C PRO A 9 -4.11 -23.09 1.15
N LEU A 10 -4.08 -21.97 0.43
CA LEU A 10 -3.06 -20.92 0.58
C LEU A 10 -3.03 -20.35 2.01
N ALA A 11 -4.16 -20.42 2.72
CA ALA A 11 -4.26 -20.01 4.11
C ALA A 11 -3.47 -20.89 5.09
N GLN A 12 -3.00 -22.07 4.68
CA GLN A 12 -2.17 -22.96 5.47
C GLN A 12 -0.67 -22.73 5.25
N ASP A 13 -0.28 -22.01 4.19
CA ASP A 13 1.11 -21.66 3.91
C ASP A 13 1.62 -20.64 4.95
N PRO A 14 2.63 -20.98 5.78
CA PRO A 14 3.16 -20.08 6.79
C PRO A 14 3.65 -18.74 6.21
N LEU A 15 4.27 -18.75 5.02
CA LEU A 15 4.80 -17.53 4.40
C LEU A 15 3.66 -16.58 4.01
N ILE A 16 2.58 -17.12 3.47
CA ILE A 16 1.39 -16.32 3.12
C ILE A 16 0.74 -15.76 4.38
N ARG A 17 0.65 -16.56 5.45
CA ARG A 17 0.10 -16.11 6.73
C ARG A 17 0.90 -14.95 7.32
N HIS A 18 2.23 -15.04 7.31
CA HIS A 18 3.10 -13.96 7.79
C HIS A 18 2.93 -12.68 6.96
N LYS A 19 2.96 -12.77 5.63
CA LYS A 19 2.74 -11.61 4.75
C LYS A 19 1.37 -10.96 4.98
N LEU A 20 0.31 -11.76 5.11
CA LEU A 20 -1.03 -11.22 5.39
C LEU A 20 -1.11 -10.54 6.75
N ALA A 21 -0.40 -11.06 7.76
CA ALA A 21 -0.32 -10.41 9.07
C ALA A 21 0.43 -9.07 9.01
N GLU A 22 1.56 -9.02 8.30
CA GLU A 22 2.32 -7.78 8.07
C GLU A 22 1.47 -6.72 7.35
N LEU A 23 0.82 -7.10 6.24
CA LEU A 23 -0.08 -6.19 5.51
C LEU A 23 -1.25 -5.72 6.37
N ALA A 24 -1.82 -6.61 7.20
CA ALA A 24 -2.89 -6.23 8.12
C ALA A 24 -2.41 -5.18 9.13
N ILE A 25 -1.19 -5.32 9.67
CA ILE A 25 -0.56 -4.33 10.57
C ILE A 25 -0.36 -3.01 9.83
N GLU A 26 0.23 -3.04 8.63
CA GLU A 26 0.47 -1.83 7.84
C GLU A 26 -0.84 -1.08 7.53
N ILE A 27 -1.92 -1.79 7.22
CA ILE A 27 -3.24 -1.16 7.00
C ILE A 27 -3.73 -0.45 8.26
N GLN A 28 -3.53 -1.03 9.45
CA GLN A 28 -3.88 -0.35 10.70
C GLN A 28 -3.02 0.89 10.94
N VAL A 29 -1.71 0.81 10.69
CA VAL A 29 -0.80 1.94 10.80
C VAL A 29 -1.22 3.07 9.84
N CYS A 30 -1.51 2.73 8.57
CA CYS A 30 -1.98 3.70 7.59
C CYS A 30 -3.30 4.36 8.03
N ARG A 31 -4.23 3.58 8.60
CA ARG A 31 -5.50 4.10 9.13
C ARG A 31 -5.28 5.04 10.31
N MET A 32 -4.37 4.71 11.23
CA MET A 32 -4.02 5.58 12.35
C MET A 32 -3.38 6.89 11.88
N LEU A 33 -2.50 6.83 10.87
CA LEU A 33 -1.96 8.03 10.23
C LEU A 33 -3.06 8.87 9.58
N ALA A 34 -4.06 8.26 8.92
CA ALA A 34 -5.21 8.96 8.36
C ALA A 34 -6.00 9.72 9.40
N TYR A 35 -6.33 9.08 10.52
CA TYR A 35 -7.04 9.75 11.61
C TYR A 35 -6.20 10.85 12.26
N ARG A 36 -4.88 10.65 12.40
CA ARG A 36 -3.98 11.69 12.90
C ARG A 36 -3.95 12.90 11.96
N THR A 37 -3.79 12.68 10.65
CA THR A 37 -3.80 13.75 9.65
C THR A 37 -5.12 14.53 9.70
N ALA A 38 -6.26 13.83 9.74
CA ALA A 38 -7.57 14.46 9.84
C ALA A 38 -7.72 15.28 11.14
N TRP A 39 -7.23 14.77 12.27
CA TRP A 39 -7.27 15.49 13.54
C TRP A 39 -6.37 16.75 13.55
N VAL A 40 -5.14 16.65 13.02
CA VAL A 40 -4.22 17.80 12.86
C VAL A 40 -4.89 18.88 12.02
N GLN A 41 -5.49 18.50 10.89
CA GLN A 41 -6.23 19.41 10.02
C GLN A 41 -7.43 20.04 10.73
N ALA A 42 -8.22 19.24 11.45
CA ALA A 42 -9.42 19.71 12.16
C ALA A 42 -9.11 20.67 13.31
N THR A 43 -7.91 20.58 13.89
CA THR A 43 -7.45 21.47 14.97
C THR A 43 -6.67 22.69 14.46
N GLY A 44 -6.61 22.90 13.14
CA GLY A 44 -5.94 24.06 12.54
C GLY A 44 -4.42 24.03 12.63
N GLN A 45 -3.83 22.88 12.96
CA GLN A 45 -2.38 22.68 12.99
C GLN A 45 -1.83 22.44 11.58
N ASP A 46 -0.52 22.69 11.38
CA ASP A 46 0.12 22.43 10.09
C ASP A 46 0.08 20.93 9.73
N VAL A 47 -0.57 20.62 8.61
CA VAL A 47 -0.77 19.26 8.11
C VAL A 47 0.38 18.80 7.21
N THR A 48 1.29 19.69 6.82
CA THR A 48 2.29 19.44 5.77
C THR A 48 3.11 18.17 6.02
N SER A 49 3.70 18.04 7.21
CA SER A 49 4.55 16.89 7.54
C SER A 49 3.75 15.59 7.67
N VAL A 50 2.63 15.59 8.40
CA VAL A 50 1.82 14.38 8.63
C VAL A 50 1.10 13.94 7.35
N GLY A 51 0.75 14.88 6.48
CA GLY A 51 0.24 14.64 5.12
C GLY A 51 1.28 13.95 4.23
N ALA A 52 2.54 14.39 4.29
CA ALA A 52 3.63 13.73 3.58
C ALA A 52 3.88 12.30 4.09
N MET A 53 3.85 12.10 5.41
CA MET A 53 4.00 10.76 6.02
C MET A 53 2.93 9.78 5.54
N ILE A 54 1.65 10.17 5.59
CA ILE A 54 0.57 9.28 5.15
C ILE A 54 0.63 9.02 3.65
N LYS A 55 0.92 10.02 2.82
CA LYS A 55 1.01 9.85 1.36
C LYS A 55 2.10 8.85 1.02
N LEU A 56 3.30 9.05 1.58
CA LEU A 56 4.44 8.17 1.37
C LEU A 56 4.13 6.74 1.82
N PHE A 57 3.79 6.58 3.10
CA PHE A 57 3.55 5.25 3.68
C PHE A 57 2.41 4.51 2.98
N GLY A 58 1.30 5.20 2.73
CA GLY A 58 0.12 4.63 2.07
C GLY A 58 0.43 4.15 0.65
N SER A 59 1.13 4.97 -0.15
CA SER A 59 1.49 4.60 -1.52
C SER A 59 2.41 3.39 -1.61
N GLU A 60 3.43 3.30 -0.74
CA GLU A 60 4.34 2.15 -0.70
C GLU A 60 3.64 0.89 -0.14
N MET A 61 2.76 1.04 0.85
CA MET A 61 1.92 -0.05 1.36
C MET A 61 1.00 -0.60 0.25
N MET A 62 0.37 0.27 -0.54
CA MET A 62 -0.49 -0.15 -1.66
C MET A 62 0.28 -0.99 -2.69
N GLN A 63 1.54 -0.65 -2.98
CA GLN A 63 2.38 -1.52 -3.82
C GLN A 63 2.67 -2.87 -3.18
N ARG A 64 2.98 -2.91 -1.87
CA ARG A 64 3.20 -4.18 -1.15
C ARG A 64 1.96 -5.07 -1.15
N VAL A 65 0.77 -4.48 -1.01
CA VAL A 65 -0.52 -5.20 -1.13
C VAL A 65 -0.67 -5.80 -2.53
N SER A 66 -0.50 -5.02 -3.60
CA SER A 66 -0.63 -5.52 -4.97
C SER A 66 0.40 -6.60 -5.30
N ASN A 67 1.67 -6.40 -4.90
CA ASN A 67 2.75 -7.37 -5.09
C ASN A 67 2.45 -8.71 -4.40
N THR A 68 1.95 -8.63 -3.16
CA THR A 68 1.56 -9.83 -2.41
C THR A 68 0.37 -10.52 -3.08
N GLY A 69 -0.60 -9.75 -3.58
CA GLY A 69 -1.72 -10.26 -4.37
C GLY A 69 -1.25 -11.04 -5.60
N LEU A 70 -0.32 -10.48 -6.38
CA LEU A 70 0.25 -11.15 -7.56
C LEU A 70 0.94 -12.46 -7.18
N GLN A 71 1.74 -12.46 -6.13
CA GLN A 71 2.45 -13.65 -5.67
C GLN A 71 1.50 -14.77 -5.21
N ILE A 72 0.43 -14.40 -4.50
CA ILE A 72 -0.58 -15.34 -4.01
C ILE A 72 -1.39 -15.93 -5.17
N LEU A 73 -1.78 -15.10 -6.14
CA LEU A 73 -2.64 -15.53 -7.26
C LEU A 73 -1.87 -16.15 -8.44
N GLY A 74 -0.55 -15.96 -8.50
CA GLY A 74 0.30 -16.45 -9.57
C GLY A 74 -0.13 -15.93 -10.94
N LEU A 75 -0.19 -16.81 -11.94
CA LEU A 75 -0.57 -16.44 -13.31
C LEU A 75 -1.96 -15.80 -13.39
N HIS A 76 -2.90 -16.20 -12.52
CA HIS A 76 -4.24 -15.61 -12.53
C HIS A 76 -4.28 -14.20 -11.96
N GLY A 77 -3.25 -13.79 -11.21
CA GLY A 77 -3.12 -12.44 -10.69
C GLY A 77 -2.69 -11.43 -11.75
N GLN A 78 -2.13 -11.90 -12.88
CA GLN A 78 -1.67 -11.08 -14.01
C GLN A 78 -2.76 -10.89 -15.07
N LEU A 79 -3.97 -11.41 -14.83
CA LEU A 79 -5.07 -11.35 -15.78
C LEU A 79 -5.84 -10.05 -15.62
N GLU A 80 -5.94 -9.31 -16.71
CA GLU A 80 -6.72 -8.08 -16.80
C GLU A 80 -8.21 -8.33 -16.53
N PRO A 81 -8.94 -7.31 -16.04
CA PRO A 81 -10.40 -7.33 -16.00
C PRO A 81 -10.99 -7.71 -17.38
N GLY A 82 -11.91 -8.68 -17.40
CA GLY A 82 -12.53 -9.18 -18.64
C GLY A 82 -11.83 -10.38 -19.29
N SER A 83 -10.69 -10.82 -18.75
CA SER A 83 -10.06 -12.09 -19.14
C SER A 83 -10.95 -13.31 -18.85
N LYS A 84 -10.59 -14.49 -19.38
CA LYS A 84 -11.37 -15.73 -19.20
C LYS A 84 -11.47 -16.21 -17.75
N LEU A 85 -10.39 -16.08 -16.96
CA LEU A 85 -10.30 -16.63 -15.59
C LEU A 85 -9.67 -15.67 -14.56
N PRO A 86 -9.98 -14.36 -14.55
CA PRO A 86 -9.38 -13.44 -13.60
C PRO A 86 -9.83 -13.77 -12.19
N ARG A 87 -8.88 -13.84 -11.25
CA ARG A 87 -9.22 -13.90 -9.82
C ARG A 87 -9.49 -12.49 -9.33
N LEU A 88 -10.44 -12.36 -8.41
CA LEU A 88 -10.86 -11.06 -7.87
C LEU A 88 -11.23 -10.05 -8.97
N GLY A 89 -11.79 -10.51 -10.10
CA GLY A 89 -12.20 -9.65 -11.22
C GLY A 89 -11.06 -8.91 -11.93
N GLY A 90 -9.80 -9.31 -11.74
CA GLY A 90 -8.63 -8.63 -12.33
C GLY A 90 -8.16 -7.41 -11.54
N LEU A 91 -8.69 -7.21 -10.34
CA LEU A 91 -8.34 -6.07 -9.48
C LEU A 91 -6.85 -6.03 -9.14
N VAL A 92 -6.23 -7.19 -8.90
CA VAL A 92 -4.83 -7.26 -8.47
C VAL A 92 -3.87 -6.81 -9.58
N GLU A 93 -4.12 -7.22 -10.82
CA GLU A 93 -3.37 -6.78 -12.00
C GLU A 93 -3.49 -5.27 -12.16
N ARG A 94 -4.73 -4.78 -12.21
CA ARG A 94 -5.03 -3.36 -12.38
C ARG A 94 -4.37 -2.51 -11.28
N ASP A 95 -4.56 -2.90 -10.02
CA ASP A 95 -4.03 -2.16 -8.88
C ASP A 95 -2.50 -2.25 -8.85
N TYR A 96 -1.89 -3.35 -9.29
CA TYR A 96 -0.43 -3.45 -9.43
C TYR A 96 0.11 -2.41 -10.42
N LEU A 97 -0.50 -2.30 -11.60
CA LEU A 97 -0.09 -1.29 -12.59
C LEU A 97 -0.38 0.14 -12.10
N TRP A 98 -1.55 0.37 -11.53
CA TRP A 98 -1.98 1.69 -11.09
C TRP A 98 -1.14 2.22 -9.92
N ASN A 99 -0.83 1.38 -8.93
CA ASN A 99 -0.17 1.81 -7.69
C ASN A 99 1.28 2.27 -7.90
N VAL A 100 1.91 1.94 -9.04
CA VAL A 100 3.20 2.54 -9.44
C VAL A 100 3.05 4.04 -9.68
N SER A 101 1.96 4.48 -10.30
CA SER A 101 1.74 5.91 -10.54
C SER A 101 1.53 6.68 -9.23
N ILE A 102 0.96 6.06 -8.19
CA ILE A 102 0.64 6.72 -6.93
C ILE A 102 1.90 7.12 -6.15
N THR A 103 3.01 6.38 -6.27
CA THR A 103 4.28 6.79 -5.64
C THR A 103 4.90 8.01 -6.29
N ILE A 104 4.46 8.41 -7.50
CA ILE A 104 4.98 9.55 -8.27
C ILE A 104 4.00 10.73 -8.23
N ALA A 105 2.72 10.47 -8.50
CA ALA A 105 1.67 11.49 -8.55
C ALA A 105 1.47 12.15 -7.18
N GLY A 106 1.20 13.46 -7.19
CA GLY A 106 1.03 14.25 -5.95
C GLY A 106 2.34 14.48 -5.17
N GLY A 107 3.49 14.30 -5.84
CA GLY A 107 4.83 14.44 -5.26
C GLY A 107 5.45 13.06 -5.00
N THR A 108 6.63 12.82 -5.56
CA THR A 108 7.29 11.49 -5.49
C THR A 108 7.63 11.09 -4.05
N SER A 109 7.92 9.81 -3.83
CA SER A 109 8.37 9.32 -2.54
C SER A 109 9.57 10.11 -1.99
N GLU A 110 10.50 10.49 -2.84
CA GLU A 110 11.68 11.30 -2.49
C GLU A 110 11.28 12.70 -2.04
N ILE A 111 10.35 13.35 -2.75
CA ILE A 111 9.81 14.65 -2.37
C ILE A 111 9.11 14.58 -1.01
N GLN A 112 8.32 13.52 -0.75
CA GLN A 112 7.70 13.37 0.56
C GLN A 112 8.75 13.17 1.67
N ARG A 113 9.82 12.40 1.42
CA ARG A 113 10.92 12.26 2.38
C ARG A 113 11.61 13.59 2.68
N ILE A 114 11.79 14.44 1.67
CA ILE A 114 12.33 15.81 1.84
C ILE A 114 11.38 16.67 2.69
N ILE A 115 10.07 16.61 2.46
CA ILE A 115 9.10 17.35 3.27
C ILE A 115 9.15 16.86 4.73
N ILE A 116 9.21 15.55 4.95
CA ILE A 116 9.30 14.96 6.30
C ILE A 116 10.60 15.40 6.98
N SER A 117 11.75 15.35 6.30
CA SER A 117 13.03 15.73 6.92
C SER A 117 13.12 17.23 7.22
N THR A 118 12.68 18.08 6.29
CA THR A 118 12.85 19.53 6.42
C THR A 118 11.75 20.16 7.25
N MET A 119 10.48 19.93 6.90
CA MET A 119 9.34 20.55 7.56
C MET A 119 8.90 19.76 8.81
N GLY A 120 9.07 18.44 8.81
CA GLY A 120 8.72 17.60 9.95
C GLY A 120 9.78 17.56 11.04
N LEU A 121 11.05 17.37 10.66
CA LEU A 121 12.15 17.20 11.62
C LEU A 121 13.04 18.45 11.75
N GLY A 122 12.82 19.49 10.94
CA GLY A 122 13.62 20.73 11.00
C GLY A 122 15.06 20.56 10.50
N LEU A 123 15.36 19.51 9.73
CA LEU A 123 16.70 19.24 9.23
C LEU A 123 17.05 20.19 8.07
N PRO A 124 18.34 20.58 7.93
CA PRO A 124 18.77 21.45 6.84
C PRO A 124 18.53 20.80 5.47
N ARG A 125 18.26 21.65 4.47
CA ARG A 125 18.22 21.22 3.06
C ARG A 125 19.66 20.95 2.60
N MET A 126 19.87 19.81 1.92
CA MET A 126 21.11 19.56 1.18
C MET A 126 21.25 20.55 0.04
#